data_AF-A0A257T616-F1
#
_entry.id   AF-A0A257T616-F1
#
_cell.length_a   1.000
_cell.length_b   1.000
_cell.length_c   1.000
_cell.angle_alpha   90.00
_cell.angle_beta   90.00
_cell.angle_gamma   90.00
#
_symmetry.space_group_name_H-M   'P 1'
#
loop_
_entity.id
_entity.type
_entity.pdbx_description
1 polymer ?
#
loop_
_entity_poly.entity_id
_entity_poly.type
_entity_poly.pdbx_seq_one_letter_code
_entity_poly.pdbx_strand_id
1 'polypeptide(L)'
;MLFCSEKFLVFFTLVFALYWAMPWHRVRIYLLLAASFYFYASWNQWLALIIGVSTTIDYFVARGIAASEDPRRRKLLLSITVVGNLSLLCYFKYANFFLHSVEQTLQAMGATSSLPVLQVILPIGISFYTFEAINYGVDVYRRHVPAERSLAHFMLFITFFPHLVAGPIVRARDFLPQINRRKQWDWARLQLGAQFFLMGLFKKLAVADRMAMFADPVFANPEQYRTTAVWLAVLAYALQIYCDFSGYTDMALGTAHMLGFKLAQNFNMPYASANISEFWRRWHISLSSWLRDYL
;
A
#
# COMPACT_ATOMS: atom_id res chain seq x y z
N MET A 1 0.47 13.16 4.00
CA MET A 1 -0.39 13.97 3.11
C MET A 1 -1.46 13.07 2.49
N LEU A 2 -2.74 13.45 2.50
CA LEU A 2 -3.85 12.61 1.97
C LEU A 2 -4.25 13.07 0.56
N PHE A 3 -4.69 12.15 -0.31
CA PHE A 3 -5.06 12.48 -1.69
C PHE A 3 -6.18 13.52 -1.82
N CYS A 4 -7.13 13.53 -0.89
CA CYS A 4 -8.21 14.52 -0.88
C CYS A 4 -7.82 15.88 -0.28
N SER A 5 -6.55 16.09 0.07
CA SER A 5 -6.11 17.34 0.70
C SER A 5 -5.55 18.35 -0.31
N GLU A 6 -5.70 19.64 -0.03
CA GLU A 6 -5.11 20.73 -0.81
C GLU A 6 -3.59 20.58 -0.94
N LYS A 7 -2.92 20.14 0.15
CA LYS A 7 -1.48 19.86 0.16
C LYS A 7 -1.10 18.85 -0.92
N PHE A 8 -1.90 17.80 -1.11
CA PHE A 8 -1.66 16.81 -2.15
C PHE A 8 -1.84 17.38 -3.55
N LEU A 9 -2.88 18.19 -3.77
CA LEU A 9 -3.13 18.79 -5.06
C LEU A 9 -1.95 19.68 -5.50
N VAL A 10 -1.44 20.52 -4.59
CA VAL A 10 -0.26 21.37 -4.85
C VAL A 10 0.98 20.51 -5.13
N PHE A 11 1.24 19.52 -4.27
CA PHE A 11 2.35 18.59 -4.45
C PHE A 11 2.29 17.87 -5.81
N PHE A 12 1.15 17.26 -6.12
CA PHE A 12 0.98 16.47 -7.33
C PHE A 12 1.08 17.34 -8.58
N THR A 13 0.50 18.54 -8.58
CA THR A 13 0.60 19.49 -9.70
C THR A 13 2.05 19.86 -9.98
N LEU A 14 2.82 20.16 -8.94
CA LEU A 14 4.24 20.48 -9.07
C LEU A 14 5.05 19.28 -9.58
N VAL A 15 4.86 18.09 -9.00
CA VAL A 15 5.54 16.86 -9.45
C VAL A 15 5.17 16.53 -10.89
N PHE A 16 3.90 16.64 -11.26
CA PHE A 16 3.41 16.39 -12.61
C PHE A 16 4.03 17.36 -13.62
N ALA A 17 4.01 18.66 -13.33
CA ALA A 17 4.60 19.68 -14.20
C ALA A 17 6.10 19.45 -14.40
N LEU A 18 6.85 19.25 -13.31
CA LEU A 18 8.29 18.96 -13.38
C LEU A 18 8.58 17.66 -14.12
N TYR A 19 7.78 16.61 -13.89
CA TYR A 19 7.96 15.30 -14.52
C TYR A 19 7.85 15.39 -16.05
N TRP A 20 6.84 16.11 -16.55
CA TRP A 20 6.59 16.23 -17.98
C TRP A 20 7.46 17.30 -18.67
N ALA A 21 7.87 18.35 -17.95
CA ALA A 21 8.83 19.34 -18.45
C ALA A 21 10.23 18.76 -18.69
N MET A 22 10.66 17.78 -17.89
CA MET A 22 11.99 17.18 -18.02
C MET A 22 12.06 16.18 -19.19
N PRO A 23 12.98 16.32 -20.16
CA PRO A 23 13.07 15.41 -21.30
C PRO A 23 13.85 14.11 -20.99
N TRP A 24 14.67 14.13 -19.93
CA TRP A 24 15.58 13.03 -19.57
C TRP A 24 14.92 11.99 -18.68
N HIS A 25 14.94 10.74 -19.15
CA HIS A 25 14.33 9.62 -18.45
C HIS A 25 14.89 9.39 -17.05
N ARG A 26 16.22 9.47 -16.87
CA ARG A 26 16.87 9.28 -15.56
C ARG A 26 16.43 10.34 -14.55
N VAL A 27 16.37 11.61 -14.95
CA VAL A 27 15.94 12.71 -14.08
C VAL A 27 14.50 12.51 -13.62
N ARG A 28 13.61 12.05 -14.50
CA ARG A 28 12.23 11.71 -14.15
C ARG A 28 12.14 10.64 -13.06
N ILE A 29 13.00 9.62 -13.11
CA ILE A 29 13.03 8.55 -12.09
C ILE A 29 13.47 9.11 -10.74
N TYR A 30 14.56 9.88 -10.70
CA TYR A 30 15.02 10.49 -9.45
C TYR A 30 14.05 11.52 -8.91
N LEU A 31 13.35 12.27 -9.77
CA LEU A 31 12.26 13.16 -9.37
C LEU A 31 11.14 12.38 -8.71
N LEU A 32 10.67 11.28 -9.32
CA LEU A 32 9.61 10.46 -8.74
C LEU A 32 10.04 9.79 -7.44
N LEU A 33 11.30 9.38 -7.34
CA LEU A 33 11.87 8.83 -6.11
C LEU A 33 11.90 9.87 -4.99
N ALA A 34 12.40 11.07 -5.28
CA ALA A 34 12.44 12.17 -4.32
C ALA A 34 11.02 12.61 -3.90
N ALA A 35 10.10 12.72 -4.87
CA ALA A 35 8.69 12.99 -4.62
C ALA A 35 8.06 11.91 -3.73
N SER A 36 8.42 10.64 -3.96
CA SER A 36 7.92 9.51 -3.18
C SER A 36 8.40 9.52 -1.73
N PHE A 37 9.70 9.74 -1.52
CA PHE A 37 10.26 9.92 -0.18
C PHE A 37 9.68 11.15 0.52
N TYR A 38 9.53 12.28 -0.18
CA TYR A 38 8.92 13.49 0.39
C TYR A 38 7.46 13.25 0.79
N PHE A 39 6.67 12.61 -0.09
CA PHE A 39 5.29 12.26 0.19
C PHE A 39 5.18 11.45 1.48
N TYR A 40 6.06 10.46 1.66
CA TYR A 40 6.06 9.62 2.86
C TYR A 40 6.60 10.36 4.10
N ALA A 41 7.70 11.10 3.96
CA ALA A 41 8.30 11.89 5.01
C ALA A 41 7.39 13.02 5.51
N SER A 42 6.45 13.49 4.68
CA SER A 42 5.39 14.44 5.09
C SER A 42 4.51 13.92 6.22
N TRP A 43 4.51 12.59 6.44
CA TRP A 43 3.80 11.96 7.54
C TRP A 43 4.73 11.71 8.73
N ASN A 44 5.86 11.04 8.50
CA ASN A 44 6.91 10.90 9.51
C ASN A 44 8.28 10.66 8.84
N GLN A 45 9.24 11.55 9.13
CA GLN A 45 10.58 11.52 8.54
C GLN A 45 11.39 10.28 8.97
N TRP A 46 11.26 9.85 10.22
CA TRP A 46 11.96 8.67 10.74
C TRP A 46 11.47 7.39 10.10
N LEU A 47 10.16 7.27 9.89
CA LEU A 47 9.58 6.10 9.22
C LEU A 47 9.99 6.06 7.74
N ALA A 48 10.16 7.21 7.08
CA ALA A 48 10.68 7.28 5.72
C ALA A 48 12.11 6.72 5.63
N LEU A 49 12.95 7.05 6.62
CA LEU A 49 14.30 6.51 6.71
C LEU A 49 14.28 5.00 6.91
N ILE A 50 13.41 4.50 7.79
CA ILE A 50 13.26 3.05 8.05
C ILE A 50 12.89 2.30 6.76
N ILE A 51 11.92 2.79 5.99
CA ILE A 51 11.55 2.18 4.71
C ILE A 51 12.73 2.24 3.73
N GLY A 52 13.44 3.37 3.66
CA GLY A 52 14.61 3.49 2.79
C GLY A 52 15.69 2.45 3.12
N VAL A 53 15.97 2.26 4.41
CA VAL A 53 16.95 1.28 4.89
C VAL A 53 16.46 -0.15 4.65
N SER A 54 15.23 -0.49 5.03
CA SER A 54 14.69 -1.84 4.84
C SER A 54 14.66 -2.23 3.36
N THR A 55 14.21 -1.31 2.50
CA THR A 55 14.19 -1.50 1.04
C THR A 55 15.60 -1.66 0.47
N THR A 56 16.58 -0.94 1.02
CA THR A 56 17.98 -1.10 0.60
C THR A 56 18.53 -2.47 0.97
N ILE A 57 18.20 -2.97 2.16
CA ILE A 57 18.58 -4.33 2.60
C ILE A 57 17.93 -5.36 1.66
N ASP A 58 16.63 -5.25 1.39
CA ASP A 58 15.92 -6.17 0.51
C ASP A 58 16.49 -6.17 -0.92
N TYR A 59 16.91 -5.02 -1.43
CA TYR A 59 17.61 -4.92 -2.71
C TYR A 59 18.88 -5.78 -2.73
N PHE A 60 19.76 -5.61 -1.74
CA PHE A 60 21.03 -6.34 -1.69
C PHE A 60 20.82 -7.84 -1.43
N VAL A 61 19.85 -8.20 -0.59
CA VAL A 61 19.50 -9.60 -0.33
C VAL A 61 18.98 -10.26 -1.61
N ALA A 62 18.06 -9.61 -2.34
CA ALA A 62 17.55 -10.13 -3.62
C ALA A 62 18.66 -10.26 -4.68
N ARG A 63 19.59 -9.30 -4.76
CA ARG A 63 20.80 -9.41 -5.59
C ARG A 63 21.66 -10.61 -5.21
N GLY A 64 21.80 -10.87 -3.91
CA GLY A 64 22.49 -12.06 -3.40
C GLY A 64 21.79 -13.36 -3.77
N ILE A 65 20.45 -13.41 -3.72
CA ILE A 65 19.65 -14.58 -4.14
C ILE A 65 19.88 -14.88 -5.62
N ALA A 66 19.91 -13.84 -6.46
CA ALA A 66 20.10 -13.98 -7.90
C ALA A 66 21.54 -14.37 -8.29
N ALA A 67 22.54 -13.89 -7.55
CA ALA A 67 23.95 -14.18 -7.82
C ALA A 67 24.42 -15.56 -7.32
N SER A 68 23.65 -16.21 -6.44
CA SER A 68 24.02 -17.51 -5.86
C SER A 68 23.36 -18.66 -6.62
N GLU A 69 24.12 -19.71 -6.89
CA GLU A 69 23.60 -20.98 -7.41
C GLU A 69 23.31 -21.98 -6.29
N ASP A 70 24.03 -21.92 -5.16
CA ASP A 70 23.82 -22.79 -4.00
C ASP A 70 22.40 -22.66 -3.42
N PRO A 71 21.59 -23.75 -3.42
CA PRO A 71 20.24 -23.74 -2.88
C PRO A 71 20.15 -23.34 -1.40
N ARG A 72 21.16 -23.68 -0.58
CA ARG A 72 21.14 -23.38 0.86
C ARG A 72 21.30 -21.89 1.10
N ARG A 73 22.30 -21.25 0.48
CA ARG A 73 22.50 -19.81 0.54
C ARG A 73 21.28 -19.04 0.02
N ARG A 74 20.69 -19.46 -1.10
CA ARG A 74 19.48 -18.82 -1.65
C ARG A 74 18.30 -18.90 -0.69
N LYS A 75 18.09 -20.06 -0.05
CA LYS A 75 17.03 -20.25 0.95
C LYS A 75 17.26 -19.39 2.19
N LEU A 76 18.51 -19.32 2.69
CA LEU A 76 18.86 -18.45 3.81
C LEU A 76 18.58 -16.97 3.50
N LEU A 77 19.00 -16.49 2.34
CA LEU A 77 18.75 -15.11 1.92
C LEU A 77 17.25 -14.82 1.77
N LEU A 78 16.47 -15.75 1.20
CA LEU A 78 15.02 -15.61 1.17
C LEU A 78 14.43 -15.54 2.58
N SER A 79 14.88 -16.41 3.50
CA SER A 79 14.45 -16.37 4.89
C SER A 79 14.78 -15.02 5.55
N ILE A 80 15.92 -14.41 5.24
CA ILE A 80 16.26 -13.06 5.74
C ILE A 80 15.25 -12.03 5.23
N THR A 81 14.89 -12.02 3.95
CA THR A 81 13.86 -11.11 3.41
C THR A 81 12.51 -11.33 4.10
N VAL A 82 12.05 -12.58 4.21
CA VAL A 82 10.74 -12.90 4.79
C VAL A 82 10.70 -12.55 6.28
N VAL A 83 11.66 -13.05 7.06
CA VAL A 83 11.71 -12.81 8.50
C VAL A 83 11.94 -11.32 8.78
N GLY A 84 12.87 -10.65 8.10
CA GLY A 84 13.13 -9.23 8.31
C GLY A 84 11.89 -8.35 8.07
N ASN A 85 11.20 -8.57 6.96
CA ASN A 85 9.98 -7.82 6.65
C ASN A 85 8.82 -8.13 7.59
N LEU A 86 8.60 -9.41 7.92
CA LEU A 86 7.56 -9.79 8.88
C LEU A 86 7.89 -9.31 10.30
N SER A 87 9.16 -9.29 10.71
CA SER A 87 9.58 -8.73 12.00
C SER A 87 9.29 -7.23 12.10
N LEU A 88 9.56 -6.46 11.04
CA LEU A 88 9.17 -5.04 10.99
C LEU A 88 7.65 -4.87 11.08
N LEU A 89 6.89 -5.64 10.30
CA LEU A 89 5.43 -5.61 10.34
C LEU A 89 4.89 -5.98 11.74
N CYS A 90 5.42 -7.04 12.35
CA CYS A 90 5.06 -7.47 13.70
C CYS A 90 5.37 -6.40 14.76
N TYR A 91 6.57 -5.80 14.70
CA TYR A 91 6.97 -4.75 15.63
C TYR A 91 6.03 -3.54 15.55
N PHE A 92 5.80 -3.00 14.35
CA PHE A 92 5.02 -1.78 14.20
C PHE A 92 3.52 -1.98 14.37
N LYS A 93 2.98 -3.12 13.94
CA LYS A 93 1.52 -3.35 13.89
C LYS A 93 0.99 -4.12 15.07
N TYR A 94 1.75 -5.07 15.61
CA TYR A 94 1.24 -6.05 16.56
C TYR A 94 1.98 -6.05 17.90
N ALA A 95 3.08 -5.30 18.09
CA ALA A 95 3.82 -5.32 19.36
C ALA A 95 2.96 -4.97 20.57
N ASN A 96 2.16 -3.89 20.49
CA ASN A 96 1.27 -3.52 21.60
C ASN A 96 0.15 -4.54 21.85
N PHE A 97 -0.37 -5.17 20.79
CA PHE A 97 -1.33 -6.26 20.93
C PHE A 97 -0.72 -7.45 21.68
N PHE A 98 0.49 -7.88 21.28
CA PHE A 98 1.20 -8.97 21.96
C PHE A 98 1.57 -8.64 23.40
N LEU A 99 2.07 -7.42 23.66
CA LEU A 99 2.37 -6.96 25.02
C LEU A 99 1.11 -6.99 25.90
N HIS A 100 -0.02 -6.52 25.39
CA HIS A 100 -1.28 -6.56 26.12
C HIS A 100 -1.75 -8.00 26.40
N SER A 101 -1.64 -8.91 25.43
CA SER A 101 -1.99 -10.32 25.65
C SER A 101 -1.09 -11.01 26.68
N VAL A 102 0.21 -10.72 26.69
CA VAL A 102 1.15 -11.23 27.69
C VAL A 102 0.84 -10.65 29.06
N GLU A 103 0.57 -9.34 29.14
CA GLU A 103 0.17 -8.68 30.39
C GLU A 103 -1.11 -9.31 30.97
N GLN A 104 -2.14 -9.50 30.16
CA GLN A 104 -3.38 -10.19 30.59
C GLN A 104 -3.13 -11.60 31.10
N THR A 105 -2.23 -12.35 30.45
CA THR A 105 -1.87 -13.71 30.86
C THR A 105 -1.10 -13.71 32.18
N LEU A 106 -0.14 -12.79 32.34
CA LEU A 106 0.64 -12.64 33.58
C LEU A 106 -0.26 -12.21 34.75
N GLN A 107 -1.20 -11.30 34.51
CA GLN A 107 -2.20 -10.88 35.50
C GLN A 107 -3.10 -12.05 35.91
N ALA A 108 -3.55 -12.88 34.95
CA ALA A 108 -4.32 -14.09 35.24
C ALA A 108 -3.53 -15.13 36.05
N MET A 109 -2.20 -15.13 35.93
CA MET A 109 -1.28 -15.98 36.70
C MET A 109 -0.86 -15.35 38.05
N GLY A 110 -1.41 -14.20 38.43
CA GLY A 110 -1.16 -13.54 39.72
C GLY A 110 0.04 -12.58 39.74
N ALA A 111 0.64 -12.27 38.60
CA ALA A 111 1.69 -11.25 38.52
C ALA A 111 1.07 -9.84 38.48
N THR A 112 1.63 -8.90 39.23
CA THR A 112 1.20 -7.48 39.28
C THR A 112 1.99 -6.58 38.33
N SER A 113 2.83 -7.16 37.47
CA SER A 113 3.69 -6.39 36.57
C SER A 113 2.87 -5.81 35.42
N SER A 114 2.97 -4.49 35.24
CA SER A 114 2.52 -3.81 34.01
C SER A 114 3.65 -3.82 32.99
N LEU A 115 3.35 -4.21 31.76
CA LEU A 115 4.30 -4.11 30.66
C LEU A 115 4.25 -2.69 30.07
N PRO A 116 5.39 -2.09 29.71
CA PRO A 116 5.39 -0.75 29.14
C PRO A 116 4.68 -0.75 27.78
N VAL A 117 3.70 0.14 27.60
CA VAL A 117 3.08 0.39 26.30
C VAL A 117 4.10 1.10 25.41
N LEU A 118 4.43 0.49 24.28
CA LEU A 118 5.33 1.10 23.32
C LEU A 118 4.57 2.18 22.54
N GLN A 119 5.05 3.43 22.58
CA GLN A 119 4.51 4.52 21.77
C GLN A 119 5.00 4.43 20.31
N VAL A 120 4.67 3.34 19.65
CA VAL A 120 5.10 3.05 18.28
C VAL A 120 4.13 3.70 17.29
N ILE A 121 4.64 4.63 16.50
CA ILE A 121 3.89 5.23 15.39
C ILE A 121 3.87 4.23 14.23
N LEU A 122 2.69 3.65 13.96
CA LEU A 122 2.49 2.67 12.89
C LEU A 122 2.74 3.31 11.51
N PRO A 123 3.70 2.83 10.69
CA PRO A 123 3.93 3.39 9.37
C PRO A 123 2.73 3.15 8.45
N ILE A 124 2.19 4.23 7.85
CA ILE A 124 1.14 4.10 6.82
C ILE A 124 1.69 3.21 5.70
N GLY A 125 0.87 2.28 5.22
CA GLY A 125 1.28 1.44 4.10
C GLY A 125 2.27 0.32 4.46
N ILE A 126 2.62 0.11 5.74
CA ILE A 126 3.58 -0.94 6.15
C ILE A 126 3.24 -2.31 5.60
N SER A 127 1.97 -2.69 5.64
CA SER A 127 1.56 -3.99 5.10
C SER A 127 1.81 -4.08 3.58
N PHE A 128 1.58 -3.00 2.83
CA PHE A 128 1.73 -3.02 1.36
C PHE A 128 3.18 -3.18 0.96
N TYR A 129 4.08 -2.32 1.42
CA TYR A 129 5.49 -2.43 1.03
C TYR A 129 6.15 -3.72 1.56
N THR A 130 5.74 -4.21 2.73
CA THR A 130 6.20 -5.51 3.25
C THR A 130 5.79 -6.64 2.31
N PHE A 131 4.55 -6.67 1.84
CA PHE A 131 4.10 -7.69 0.89
C PHE A 131 4.76 -7.57 -0.49
N GLU A 132 5.08 -6.35 -0.94
CA GLU A 132 5.81 -6.13 -2.20
C GLU A 132 7.27 -6.58 -2.12
N ALA A 133 7.96 -6.28 -1.02
CA ALA A 133 9.33 -6.71 -0.78
C ALA A 133 9.43 -8.25 -0.68
N ILE A 134 8.52 -8.88 0.08
CA ILE A 134 8.43 -10.34 0.19
C ILE A 134 8.12 -10.97 -1.18
N ASN A 135 7.12 -10.46 -1.89
CA ASN A 135 6.75 -10.92 -3.23
C ASN A 135 7.98 -10.90 -4.14
N TYR A 136 8.66 -9.76 -4.22
CA TYR A 136 9.83 -9.63 -5.07
C TYR A 136 10.95 -10.61 -4.69
N GLY A 137 11.25 -10.77 -3.40
CA GLY A 137 12.22 -11.73 -2.91
C GLY A 137 11.87 -13.18 -3.31
N VAL A 138 10.60 -13.56 -3.19
CA VAL A 138 10.09 -14.88 -3.60
C VAL A 138 10.17 -15.05 -5.12
N ASP A 139 9.79 -14.06 -5.91
CA ASP A 139 9.82 -14.12 -7.37
C ASP A 139 11.25 -14.22 -7.90
N VAL A 140 12.21 -13.50 -7.30
CA VAL A 140 13.65 -13.63 -7.62
C VAL A 140 14.17 -15.01 -7.21
N TYR A 141 13.76 -15.53 -6.05
CA TYR A 141 14.13 -16.88 -5.61
C TYR A 141 13.59 -17.96 -6.55
N ARG A 142 12.33 -17.83 -7.00
CA ARG A 142 11.69 -18.73 -7.98
C ARG A 142 12.16 -18.50 -9.42
N ARG A 143 13.01 -17.49 -9.67
CA ARG A 143 13.47 -17.06 -11.01
C ARG A 143 12.35 -16.64 -11.95
N HIS A 144 11.20 -16.21 -11.41
CA HIS A 144 10.11 -15.64 -12.21
C HIS A 144 10.44 -14.22 -12.68
N VAL A 145 11.26 -13.50 -11.91
CA VAL A 145 11.69 -12.13 -12.21
C VAL A 145 13.20 -12.02 -12.00
N PRO A 146 13.96 -11.41 -12.93
CA PRO A 146 15.38 -11.13 -12.70
C PRO A 146 15.55 -10.07 -11.61
N ALA A 147 16.59 -10.20 -10.78
CA ALA A 147 16.89 -9.16 -9.79
C ALA A 147 17.25 -7.83 -10.48
N GLU A 148 16.53 -6.77 -10.11
CA GLU A 148 16.75 -5.40 -10.53
C GLU A 148 18.19 -4.96 -10.23
N ARG A 149 18.79 -4.21 -11.14
CA ARG A 149 20.19 -3.77 -11.06
C ARG A 149 20.36 -2.32 -10.63
N SER A 150 19.27 -1.55 -10.66
CA SER A 150 19.23 -0.18 -10.21
C SER A 150 18.54 -0.08 -8.86
N LEU A 151 19.30 0.30 -7.82
CA LEU A 151 18.74 0.56 -6.49
C LEU A 151 17.62 1.62 -6.57
N ALA A 152 17.78 2.65 -7.40
CA ALA A 152 16.77 3.69 -7.58
C ALA A 152 15.47 3.14 -8.17
N HIS A 153 15.53 2.20 -9.12
CA HIS A 153 14.32 1.57 -9.67
C HIS A 153 13.62 0.69 -8.63
N PHE A 154 14.41 -0.06 -7.86
CA PHE A 154 13.85 -0.92 -6.81
C PHE A 154 13.22 -0.09 -5.69
N MET A 155 13.90 0.96 -5.22
CA MET A 155 13.33 1.89 -4.26
C MET A 155 12.08 2.57 -4.79
N LEU A 156 12.08 3.00 -6.05
CA LEU A 156 10.89 3.61 -6.67
C LEU A 156 9.74 2.60 -6.75
N PHE A 157 10.01 1.33 -7.08
CA PHE A 157 9.00 0.28 -7.10
C PHE A 157 8.26 0.17 -5.76
N ILE A 158 9.01 0.12 -4.65
CA ILE A 158 8.44 -0.01 -3.30
C ILE A 158 7.80 1.29 -2.81
N THR A 159 8.42 2.44 -3.09
CA THR A 159 8.01 3.72 -2.49
C THR A 159 7.09 4.56 -3.35
N PHE A 160 6.71 4.10 -4.56
CA PHE A 160 5.94 4.91 -5.51
C PHE A 160 4.69 5.53 -4.88
N PHE A 161 4.71 6.84 -4.65
CA PHE A 161 3.69 7.51 -3.84
C PHE A 161 2.23 7.30 -4.28
N PRO A 162 1.91 7.11 -5.58
CA PRO A 162 0.54 6.84 -6.00
C PRO A 162 -0.04 5.60 -5.33
N HIS A 163 0.74 4.56 -5.05
CA HIS A 163 0.22 3.32 -4.45
C HIS A 163 0.53 3.15 -2.95
N LEU A 164 1.51 3.89 -2.43
CA LEU A 164 2.13 3.64 -1.12
C LEU A 164 1.17 3.63 0.09
N VAL A 165 0.08 4.38 0.06
CA VAL A 165 -0.85 4.51 1.21
C VAL A 165 -1.92 3.43 1.23
N ALA A 166 -2.64 3.32 0.11
CA ALA A 166 -3.83 2.48 -0.03
C ALA A 166 -4.09 2.11 -1.50
N GLY A 167 -3.03 2.09 -2.33
CA GLY A 167 -3.12 1.61 -3.69
C GLY A 167 -3.10 0.08 -3.77
N PRO A 168 -3.23 -0.46 -4.98
CA PRO A 168 -3.11 -1.90 -5.20
C PRO A 168 -1.69 -2.38 -4.87
N ILE A 169 -1.57 -3.60 -4.31
CA ILE A 169 -0.28 -4.28 -4.13
C ILE A 169 0.33 -4.52 -5.51
N VAL A 170 1.50 -3.93 -5.77
CA VAL A 170 2.12 -3.94 -7.09
C VAL A 170 3.07 -5.13 -7.23
N ARG A 171 3.04 -5.79 -8.39
CA ARG A 171 4.00 -6.85 -8.73
C ARG A 171 5.18 -6.30 -9.50
N ALA A 172 6.38 -6.72 -9.11
CA ALA A 172 7.63 -6.26 -9.72
C ALA A 172 7.69 -6.55 -11.24
N ARG A 173 7.20 -7.72 -11.67
CA ARG A 173 7.11 -8.12 -13.09
C ARG A 173 6.29 -7.14 -13.95
N ASP A 174 5.31 -6.47 -13.35
CA ASP A 174 4.41 -5.57 -14.06
C ASP A 174 4.91 -4.12 -13.99
N PHE A 175 5.57 -3.74 -12.88
CA PHE A 175 5.96 -2.35 -12.62
C PHE A 175 7.39 -2.01 -13.04
N LEU A 176 8.38 -2.87 -12.78
CA LEU A 176 9.78 -2.60 -13.12
C LEU A 176 10.00 -2.38 -14.64
N PRO A 177 9.37 -3.16 -15.55
CA PRO A 177 9.47 -2.86 -16.99
C PRO A 177 8.89 -1.49 -17.36
N GLN A 178 7.88 -1.03 -16.61
CA GLN A 178 7.30 0.30 -16.81
C GLN A 178 8.26 1.41 -16.38
N ILE A 179 9.07 1.21 -15.34
CA ILE A 179 10.10 2.19 -14.94
C ILE A 179 11.15 2.33 -16.03
N ASN A 180 11.60 1.23 -16.63
CA ASN A 180 12.66 1.24 -17.65
C ASN A 180 12.23 1.83 -19.01
N ARG A 181 10.92 1.89 -19.28
CA ARG A 181 10.40 2.43 -20.54
C ARG A 181 10.28 3.94 -20.48
N ARG A 182 10.84 4.64 -21.48
CA ARG A 182 10.64 6.08 -21.68
C ARG A 182 9.15 6.39 -21.86
N LYS A 183 8.62 7.28 -21.03
CA LYS A 183 7.22 7.73 -21.11
C LYS A 183 7.07 8.87 -22.11
N GLN A 184 6.04 8.80 -22.92
CA GLN A 184 5.63 9.84 -23.86
C GLN A 184 4.35 10.49 -23.37
N TRP A 185 4.19 11.77 -23.71
CA TRP A 185 2.97 12.50 -23.41
C TRP A 185 1.79 11.89 -24.17
N ASP A 186 0.67 11.70 -23.49
CA ASP A 186 -0.53 11.07 -24.04
C ASP A 186 -1.76 11.73 -23.39
N TRP A 187 -2.50 12.50 -24.20
CA TRP A 187 -3.70 13.21 -23.75
C TRP A 187 -4.82 12.27 -23.32
N ALA A 188 -4.99 11.13 -23.99
CA ALA A 188 -6.02 10.16 -23.61
C ALA A 188 -5.72 9.58 -22.23
N ARG A 189 -4.44 9.32 -21.94
CA ARG A 189 -4.02 8.84 -20.62
C ARG A 189 -4.19 9.88 -19.53
N LEU A 190 -3.91 11.16 -19.83
CA LEU A 190 -4.16 12.25 -18.89
C LEU A 190 -5.65 12.38 -18.55
N GLN A 191 -6.51 12.38 -19.57
CA GLN A 191 -7.96 12.45 -19.39
C GLN A 191 -8.50 11.27 -18.57
N LEU A 192 -8.10 10.05 -18.92
CA LEU A 192 -8.45 8.84 -18.17
C LEU A 192 -7.98 8.94 -16.70
N GLY A 193 -6.75 9.40 -16.49
CA GLY A 193 -6.19 9.57 -15.15
C GLY A 193 -6.96 10.60 -14.32
N ALA A 194 -7.33 11.73 -14.91
CA ALA A 194 -8.15 12.76 -14.28
C ALA A 194 -9.56 12.23 -13.95
N GLN A 195 -10.18 11.46 -14.85
CA GLN A 195 -11.49 10.83 -14.61
C GLN A 195 -11.44 9.88 -13.41
N PHE A 196 -10.42 9.00 -13.35
CA PHE A 196 -10.23 8.12 -12.20
C PHE A 196 -10.03 8.92 -10.90
N PHE A 197 -9.20 9.96 -10.94
CA PHE A 197 -8.96 10.78 -9.75
C PHE A 197 -10.23 11.48 -9.25
N LEU A 198 -11.00 12.10 -10.14
CA LEU A 198 -12.26 12.76 -9.80
C LEU A 198 -13.33 11.78 -9.32
N MET A 199 -13.44 10.60 -9.95
CA MET A 199 -14.33 9.54 -9.49
C MET A 199 -13.95 9.05 -8.08
N GLY A 200 -12.65 8.90 -7.82
CA GLY A 200 -12.15 8.53 -6.50
C GLY A 200 -12.44 9.58 -5.43
N LEU A 201 -12.27 10.86 -5.75
CA LEU A 201 -12.66 11.98 -4.88
C LEU A 201 -14.16 11.96 -4.58
N PHE A 202 -15.01 11.74 -5.58
CA PHE A 202 -16.45 11.66 -5.40
C PHE A 202 -16.83 10.50 -4.47
N LYS A 203 -16.31 9.30 -4.72
CA LYS A 203 -16.54 8.13 -3.85
C LYS A 203 -16.13 8.40 -2.42
N LYS A 204 -14.97 9.02 -2.20
CA LYS A 204 -14.46 9.32 -0.86
C LYS A 204 -15.30 10.40 -0.16
N LEU A 205 -15.35 11.60 -0.75
CA LEU A 205 -15.89 12.79 -0.08
C LEU A 205 -17.43 12.85 -0.10
N ALA A 206 -18.05 12.43 -1.20
CA ALA A 206 -19.50 12.55 -1.37
C ALA A 206 -20.25 11.32 -0.86
N VAL A 207 -19.63 10.13 -0.89
CA VAL A 207 -20.29 8.89 -0.46
C VAL A 207 -19.71 8.40 0.86
N ALA A 208 -18.44 8.03 0.92
CA ALA A 208 -17.88 7.34 2.07
C ALA A 208 -17.93 8.19 3.35
N ASP A 209 -17.46 9.44 3.28
CA ASP A 209 -17.45 10.34 4.45
C ASP A 209 -18.89 10.71 4.89
N ARG A 210 -19.85 10.73 3.95
CA ARG A 210 -21.27 10.91 4.28
C ARG A 210 -21.85 9.69 4.97
N MET A 211 -21.54 8.49 4.50
CA MET A 211 -21.98 7.24 5.15
C MET A 211 -21.37 7.07 6.54
N ALA A 212 -20.11 7.48 6.74
CA ALA A 212 -19.43 7.47 8.04
C ALA A 212 -20.19 8.30 9.09
N MET A 213 -20.68 9.48 8.72
CA MET A 213 -21.49 10.32 9.62
C MET A 213 -22.80 9.66 10.10
N PHE A 214 -23.31 8.67 9.36
CA PHE A 214 -24.48 7.88 9.78
C PHE A 214 -24.09 6.62 10.56
N ALA A 215 -23.02 5.93 10.15
CA ALA A 215 -22.61 4.66 10.74
C ALA A 215 -21.86 4.83 12.07
N ASP A 216 -20.91 5.77 12.13
CA ASP A 216 -19.97 5.90 13.25
C ASP A 216 -20.68 6.20 14.59
N PRO A 217 -21.67 7.11 14.70
CA PRO A 217 -22.38 7.35 15.96
C PRO A 217 -23.15 6.14 16.48
N VAL A 218 -23.71 5.34 15.56
CA VAL A 218 -24.47 4.13 15.89
C VAL A 218 -23.53 3.03 16.40
N PHE A 219 -22.37 2.83 15.77
CA PHE A 219 -21.39 1.85 16.25
C PHE A 219 -20.65 2.28 17.52
N ALA A 220 -20.52 3.59 17.76
CA ALA A 220 -19.92 4.08 19.00
C ALA A 220 -20.81 3.79 20.22
N ASN A 221 -22.14 3.81 20.06
CA ASN A 221 -23.08 3.62 21.17
C ASN A 221 -24.31 2.78 20.73
N PRO A 222 -24.13 1.52 20.32
CA PRO A 222 -25.20 0.73 19.68
C PRO A 222 -26.42 0.52 20.59
N GLU A 223 -26.22 0.47 21.91
CA GLU A 223 -27.28 0.30 22.90
C GLU A 223 -28.26 1.49 22.96
N GLN A 224 -27.87 2.67 22.47
CA GLN A 224 -28.71 3.87 22.46
C GLN A 224 -29.64 3.92 21.23
N TYR A 225 -29.48 2.99 20.29
CA TYR A 225 -30.22 2.98 19.02
C TYR A 225 -31.14 1.76 18.90
N ARG A 226 -32.22 1.93 18.14
CA ARG A 226 -33.12 0.81 17.81
C ARG A 226 -32.42 -0.16 16.86
N THR A 227 -32.84 -1.43 16.88
CA THR A 227 -32.33 -2.49 16.00
C THR A 227 -32.36 -2.09 14.51
N THR A 228 -33.37 -1.35 14.07
CA THR A 228 -33.46 -0.85 12.69
C THR A 228 -32.33 0.12 12.33
N ALA A 229 -31.98 1.02 13.23
CA ALA A 229 -30.88 1.96 13.04
C ALA A 229 -29.53 1.23 12.99
N VAL A 230 -29.36 0.18 13.80
CA VAL A 230 -28.14 -0.66 13.76
C VAL A 230 -28.01 -1.36 12.39
N TRP A 231 -29.09 -1.94 11.85
CA TRP A 231 -29.05 -2.53 10.51
C TRP A 231 -28.76 -1.52 9.40
N LEU A 232 -29.34 -0.31 9.48
CA LEU A 232 -29.02 0.76 8.54
C LEU A 232 -27.56 1.20 8.65
N ALA A 233 -27.00 1.26 9.86
CA ALA A 233 -25.59 1.55 10.07
C ALA A 233 -24.67 0.49 9.45
N VAL A 234 -25.03 -0.80 9.53
CA VAL A 234 -24.29 -1.88 8.84
C VAL A 234 -24.29 -1.69 7.33
N LEU A 235 -25.43 -1.34 6.73
CA LEU A 235 -25.53 -1.07 5.29
C LEU A 235 -24.74 0.20 4.89
N ALA A 236 -24.85 1.28 5.68
CA ALA A 236 -24.09 2.50 5.48
C ALA A 236 -22.59 2.23 5.55
N TYR A 237 -22.14 1.42 6.53
CA TYR A 237 -20.75 1.02 6.67
C TYR A 237 -20.26 0.18 5.49
N ALA A 238 -21.07 -0.72 4.95
CA ALA A 238 -20.71 -1.48 3.74
C ALA A 238 -20.46 -0.54 2.55
N LEU A 239 -21.28 0.50 2.38
CA LEU A 239 -21.03 1.53 1.36
C LEU A 239 -19.80 2.39 1.69
N GLN A 240 -19.64 2.77 2.95
CA GLN A 240 -18.49 3.55 3.45
C GLN A 240 -17.17 2.83 3.12
N ILE A 241 -16.99 1.59 3.60
CA ILE A 241 -15.73 0.87 3.44
C ILE A 241 -15.40 0.64 1.96
N TYR A 242 -16.40 0.35 1.12
CA TYR A 242 -16.20 0.20 -0.31
C TYR A 242 -15.81 1.50 -1.00
N CYS A 243 -16.57 2.57 -0.78
CA CYS A 243 -16.34 3.85 -1.45
C CYS A 243 -15.07 4.54 -0.94
N ASP A 244 -14.71 4.35 0.33
CA ASP A 244 -13.46 4.84 0.90
C ASP A 244 -12.28 4.16 0.20
N PHE A 245 -12.26 2.83 0.22
CA PHE A 245 -11.10 2.08 -0.28
C PHE A 245 -11.00 2.11 -1.81
N SER A 246 -12.13 1.91 -2.51
CA SER A 246 -12.15 2.02 -3.97
C SER A 246 -11.90 3.46 -4.42
N GLY A 247 -12.33 4.46 -3.65
CA GLY A 247 -12.04 5.86 -3.93
C GLY A 247 -10.54 6.17 -3.86
N TYR A 248 -9.86 5.71 -2.81
CA TYR A 248 -8.40 5.80 -2.71
C TYR A 248 -7.67 5.06 -3.83
N THR A 249 -8.13 3.86 -4.17
CA THR A 249 -7.56 3.08 -5.27
C THR A 249 -7.73 3.80 -6.62
N ASP A 250 -8.88 4.40 -6.88
CA ASP A 250 -9.13 5.14 -8.12
C ASP A 250 -8.26 6.40 -8.21
N MET A 251 -8.07 7.13 -7.10
CA MET A 251 -7.12 8.25 -7.04
C MET A 251 -5.67 7.80 -7.28
N ALA A 252 -5.27 6.66 -6.71
CA ALA A 252 -3.97 6.04 -6.95
C ALA A 252 -3.77 5.67 -8.44
N LEU A 253 -4.76 5.02 -9.04
CA LEU A 253 -4.78 4.69 -10.46
C LEU A 253 -4.70 5.95 -11.32
N GLY A 254 -5.49 6.96 -11.00
CA GLY A 254 -5.55 8.22 -11.72
C GLY A 254 -4.19 8.94 -11.76
N THR A 255 -3.58 9.11 -10.59
CA THR A 255 -2.25 9.76 -10.46
C THR A 255 -1.15 8.96 -11.16
N ALA A 256 -1.15 7.63 -11.04
CA ALA A 256 -0.23 6.77 -11.77
C ALA A 256 -0.40 6.89 -13.28
N HIS A 257 -1.65 6.88 -13.78
CA HIS A 257 -1.96 7.04 -15.20
C HIS A 257 -1.43 8.37 -15.73
N MET A 258 -1.68 9.47 -15.04
CA MET A 258 -1.17 10.80 -15.40
C MET A 258 0.36 10.87 -15.44
N LEU A 259 1.07 10.03 -14.69
CA LEU A 259 2.54 9.90 -14.71
C LEU A 259 3.06 8.83 -15.70
N GLY A 260 2.18 8.19 -16.47
CA GLY A 260 2.57 7.19 -17.45
C GLY A 260 2.73 5.76 -16.90
N PHE A 261 2.24 5.48 -15.70
CA PHE A 261 2.24 4.16 -15.06
C PHE A 261 0.83 3.56 -15.05
N LYS A 262 0.75 2.23 -15.15
CA LYS A 262 -0.50 1.47 -15.03
C LYS A 262 -0.37 0.59 -13.79
N LEU A 263 -1.25 0.83 -12.81
CA LEU A 263 -1.39 -0.04 -11.64
C LEU A 263 -2.52 -1.04 -11.86
N ALA A 264 -2.55 -2.10 -11.06
CA ALA A 264 -3.60 -3.12 -11.13
C ALA A 264 -4.93 -2.59 -10.58
N GLN A 265 -6.05 -3.03 -11.16
CA GLN A 265 -7.37 -2.72 -10.63
C GLN A 265 -7.61 -3.52 -9.35
N ASN A 266 -8.10 -2.85 -8.30
CA ASN A 266 -8.32 -3.49 -7.00
C ASN A 266 -9.80 -3.80 -6.72
N PHE A 267 -10.73 -3.13 -7.41
CA PHE A 267 -12.17 -3.30 -7.23
C PHE A 267 -12.91 -3.41 -8.56
N ASN A 268 -13.82 -4.38 -8.68
CA ASN A 268 -14.64 -4.58 -9.87
C ASN A 268 -16.09 -4.94 -9.50
N MET A 269 -16.90 -3.93 -9.13
CA MET A 269 -18.30 -4.09 -8.72
C MET A 269 -18.55 -5.30 -7.79
N PRO A 270 -17.91 -5.35 -6.60
CA PRO A 270 -17.93 -6.53 -5.73
C PRO A 270 -19.32 -6.83 -5.17
N TYR A 271 -20.16 -5.83 -4.90
CA TYR A 271 -21.52 -6.05 -4.41
C TYR A 271 -22.51 -6.55 -5.48
N ALA A 272 -22.10 -6.58 -6.75
CA ALA A 272 -22.86 -7.21 -7.83
C ALA A 272 -22.45 -8.68 -8.06
N SER A 273 -21.74 -9.30 -7.11
CA SER A 273 -21.30 -10.69 -7.22
C SER A 273 -22.43 -11.67 -6.93
N ALA A 274 -22.51 -12.76 -7.70
CA ALA A 274 -23.53 -13.80 -7.52
C ALA A 274 -23.22 -14.74 -6.33
N ASN A 275 -21.96 -14.81 -5.90
CA ASN A 275 -21.53 -15.64 -4.76
C ASN A 275 -20.24 -15.10 -4.11
N ILE A 276 -19.87 -15.70 -2.97
CA ILE A 276 -18.71 -15.27 -2.17
C ILE A 276 -17.37 -15.46 -2.89
N SER A 277 -17.22 -16.51 -3.70
CA SER A 277 -16.00 -16.75 -4.47
C SER A 277 -15.80 -15.68 -5.53
N GLU A 278 -16.88 -15.24 -6.18
CA GLU A 278 -16.86 -14.12 -7.11
C GLU A 278 -16.58 -12.79 -6.40
N PHE A 279 -17.13 -12.57 -5.21
CA PHE A 279 -16.86 -11.39 -4.39
C PHE A 279 -15.35 -11.21 -4.16
N TRP A 280 -14.64 -12.27 -3.73
CA TRP A 280 -13.18 -12.20 -3.50
C TRP A 280 -12.34 -12.00 -4.77
N ARG A 281 -12.89 -12.29 -5.96
CA ARG A 281 -12.28 -11.98 -7.26
C ARG A 281 -12.54 -10.54 -7.71
N ARG A 282 -13.41 -9.81 -7.02
CA ARG A 282 -13.85 -8.44 -7.34
C ARG A 282 -13.55 -7.43 -6.23
N TRP A 283 -13.31 -7.89 -5.01
CA TRP A 283 -12.94 -7.09 -3.84
C TRP A 283 -11.45 -7.24 -3.54
N HIS A 284 -10.76 -6.11 -3.41
CA HIS A 284 -9.34 -6.04 -3.04
C HIS A 284 -8.46 -7.04 -3.82
N ILE A 285 -8.65 -7.07 -5.14
CA ILE A 285 -8.14 -8.07 -6.08
C ILE A 285 -6.63 -8.26 -5.95
N SER A 286 -5.86 -7.19 -5.75
CA SER A 286 -4.40 -7.30 -5.65
C SER A 286 -3.99 -8.15 -4.45
N LEU A 287 -4.65 -7.99 -3.29
CA LEU A 287 -4.38 -8.79 -2.10
C LEU A 287 -4.90 -10.21 -2.26
N SER A 288 -6.12 -10.39 -2.75
CA SER A 288 -6.69 -11.73 -2.98
C SER A 288 -5.79 -12.56 -3.91
N SER A 289 -5.26 -11.94 -4.96
CA SER A 289 -4.31 -12.58 -5.88
C SER A 289 -2.93 -12.83 -5.25
N TRP A 290 -2.49 -11.96 -4.34
CA TRP A 290 -1.24 -12.13 -3.61
C TRP A 290 -1.34 -13.31 -2.66
N LEU A 291 -2.40 -13.39 -1.85
CA LEU A 291 -2.61 -14.49 -0.91
C LEU A 291 -2.64 -15.83 -1.63
N ARG A 292 -3.38 -15.92 -2.75
CA ARG A 292 -3.45 -17.14 -3.56
C ARG A 292 -2.09 -17.60 -4.11
N ASP A 293 -1.20 -16.67 -4.46
CA ASP A 293 0.04 -17.00 -5.18
C ASP A 293 1.25 -17.21 -4.24
N TYR A 294 1.21 -16.65 -3.02
CA TYR A 294 2.34 -16.59 -2.08
C TYR A 294 2.08 -17.23 -0.71
N LEU A 295 0.82 -17.52 -0.35
CA LEU A 295 0.45 -18.23 0.89
C LEU A 295 -0.06 -19.64 0.55
#